data_AF-A0A946ZSZ5-F1
#
_entry.id   AF-A0A946ZSZ5-F1
#
_cell.length_a   1.000
_cell.length_b   1.000
_cell.length_c   1.000
_cell.angle_alpha   90.00
_cell.angle_beta   90.00
_cell.angle_gamma   90.00
#
_symmetry.space_group_name_H-M   'P 1'
#
loop_
_entity.id
_entity.type
_entity.pdbx_description
1 polymer ?
#
loop_
_entity_poly.entity_id
_entity_poly.type
_entity_poly.pdbx_seq_one_letter_code
_entity_poly.pdbx_strand_id
1 'polypeptide(L)'
;KGVNSGESAATSALGKVGIIHGSKTLLMQTTDGQITEPYSISAGLDYPGVGPMHANLYKTGRAEFIAITDEEAMEAGLMVSKLEGIIPAIETSHAFAIFDYKKFKEDDIVVINLSGRGDKDLQTYIDYFNL
;
A
#
# COMPACT_ATOMS: atom_id res chain seq x y z
N LYS A 1 -4.21 1.83 8.45
CA LYS A 1 -3.77 0.97 9.56
C LYS A 1 -3.53 -0.43 8.96
N GLY A 2 -3.10 -1.41 9.75
CA GLY A 2 -2.51 -2.65 9.26
C GLY A 2 -3.47 -3.83 9.09
N VAL A 3 -2.96 -4.96 8.59
CA VAL A 3 -3.73 -6.19 8.34
C VAL A 3 -4.47 -6.74 9.57
N ASN A 4 -3.99 -6.47 10.78
CA ASN A 4 -4.54 -7.00 12.03
C ASN A 4 -5.41 -6.01 12.81
N SER A 5 -5.59 -4.77 12.33
CA SER A 5 -6.33 -3.75 13.09
C SER A 5 -7.84 -3.74 12.85
N GLY A 6 -8.32 -4.51 11.87
CA GLY A 6 -9.69 -4.40 11.35
C GLY A 6 -9.91 -3.20 10.42
N GLU A 7 -8.87 -2.39 10.19
CA GLU A 7 -8.89 -1.20 9.33
C GLU A 7 -7.72 -1.31 8.33
N SER A 8 -8.00 -1.88 7.16
CA SER A 8 -6.99 -2.19 6.15
C SER A 8 -7.57 -2.17 4.74
N ALA A 9 -6.72 -1.91 3.75
CA ALA A 9 -7.01 -2.11 2.32
C ALA A 9 -6.13 -3.22 1.71
N ALA A 10 -5.56 -4.10 2.54
CA ALA A 10 -4.62 -5.15 2.12
C ALA A 10 -5.30 -6.33 1.41
N THR A 11 -5.86 -6.07 0.23
CA THR A 11 -6.69 -7.02 -0.54
C THR A 11 -5.97 -8.33 -0.88
N SER A 12 -4.65 -8.31 -1.10
CA SER A 12 -3.88 -9.55 -1.34
C SER A 12 -3.77 -10.45 -0.11
N ALA A 13 -3.82 -9.88 1.09
CA ALA A 13 -3.71 -10.61 2.35
C ALA A 13 -5.07 -11.03 2.93
N LEU A 14 -6.07 -10.14 2.83
CA LEU A 14 -7.37 -10.31 3.49
C LEU A 14 -8.50 -10.66 2.51
N GLY A 15 -8.27 -10.46 1.21
CA GLY A 15 -9.29 -10.62 0.18
C GLY A 15 -9.56 -12.07 -0.20
N LYS A 16 -10.75 -12.27 -0.76
CA LYS A 16 -11.20 -13.53 -1.37
C LYS A 16 -11.56 -13.29 -2.83
N VAL A 17 -11.55 -14.35 -3.63
CA VAL A 17 -11.99 -14.28 -5.03
C VAL A 17 -13.48 -13.91 -5.08
N GLY A 18 -13.82 -12.90 -5.88
CA GLY A 18 -15.20 -12.55 -6.18
C GLY A 18 -15.28 -11.63 -7.39
N ILE A 19 -16.41 -10.94 -7.55
CA ILE A 19 -16.67 -10.03 -8.68
C ILE A 19 -16.95 -8.63 -8.13
N ILE A 20 -16.14 -7.66 -8.54
CA ILE A 20 -16.32 -6.24 -8.20
C ILE A 20 -15.98 -5.39 -9.42
N HIS A 21 -16.76 -4.33 -9.63
CA HIS A 21 -16.55 -3.34 -10.69
C HIS A 21 -16.26 -3.96 -12.08
N GLY A 22 -17.03 -4.99 -12.45
CA GLY A 22 -16.96 -5.61 -13.78
C GLY A 22 -15.82 -6.62 -13.98
N SER A 23 -15.08 -7.01 -12.93
CA SER A 23 -13.98 -7.98 -13.04
C SER A 23 -14.03 -9.06 -11.96
N LYS A 24 -13.58 -10.27 -12.31
CA LYS A 24 -13.32 -11.34 -11.33
C LYS A 24 -11.89 -11.19 -10.80
N THR A 25 -11.76 -10.91 -9.51
CA THR A 25 -10.48 -10.58 -8.87
C THR A 25 -10.50 -10.91 -7.37
N LEU A 26 -9.43 -10.60 -6.64
CA LEU A 26 -9.43 -10.57 -5.17
C LEU A 26 -10.09 -9.29 -4.68
N LEU A 27 -10.96 -9.42 -3.69
CA LEU A 27 -11.56 -8.30 -2.97
C LEU A 27 -11.82 -8.65 -1.50
N MET A 28 -11.85 -7.65 -0.65
CA MET A 28 -12.32 -7.77 0.73
C MET A 28 -13.84 -7.80 0.75
N GLN A 29 -14.40 -8.86 1.33
CA GLN A 29 -15.84 -9.07 1.40
C GLN A 29 -16.22 -9.92 2.62
N THR A 30 -17.44 -9.73 3.09
CA THR A 30 -18.07 -10.54 4.14
C THR A 30 -18.36 -11.96 3.66
N THR A 31 -18.81 -12.83 4.57
CA THR A 31 -19.10 -14.23 4.24
C THR A 31 -20.28 -14.41 3.28
N ASP A 32 -21.21 -13.45 3.26
CA ASP A 32 -22.35 -13.39 2.34
C ASP A 32 -22.06 -12.57 1.07
N GLY A 33 -20.82 -12.10 0.88
CA GLY A 33 -20.35 -11.47 -0.35
C GLY A 33 -20.57 -9.96 -0.44
N GLN A 34 -20.90 -9.28 0.67
CA GLN A 34 -20.94 -7.82 0.71
C GLN A 34 -19.52 -7.25 0.72
N ILE A 35 -19.32 -6.12 0.03
CA ILE A 35 -18.01 -5.44 0.01
C ILE A 35 -17.68 -4.93 1.40
N THR A 36 -16.49 -5.28 1.91
CA THR A 36 -15.96 -4.72 3.15
C THR A 36 -15.35 -3.36 2.86
N GLU A 37 -15.68 -2.35 3.68
CA GLU A 37 -15.12 -1.01 3.55
C GLU A 37 -13.59 -1.06 3.80
N PRO A 38 -12.78 -0.53 2.86
CA PRO A 38 -11.33 -0.46 3.06
C PRO A 38 -10.97 0.66 4.03
N TYR A 39 -9.73 0.63 4.50
CA TYR A 39 -9.12 1.79 5.16
C TYR A 39 -7.64 1.87 4.85
N SER A 40 -7.18 3.07 4.49
CA SER A 40 -5.78 3.49 4.48
C SER A 40 -5.68 4.98 4.75
N ILE A 41 -4.60 5.43 5.40
CA ILE A 41 -4.29 6.87 5.46
C ILE A 41 -4.04 7.46 4.05
N SER A 42 -3.65 6.62 3.09
CA SER A 42 -3.49 6.97 1.69
C SER A 42 -4.79 6.78 0.93
N ALA A 43 -5.44 7.88 0.55
CA ALA A 43 -6.68 7.84 -0.21
C ALA A 43 -6.55 7.06 -1.54
N GLY A 44 -5.39 7.10 -2.21
CA GLY A 44 -5.17 6.37 -3.46
C GLY A 44 -5.04 4.85 -3.31
N LEU A 45 -4.80 4.35 -2.10
CA LEU A 45 -4.74 2.91 -1.80
C LEU A 45 -5.98 2.40 -1.05
N ASP A 46 -6.90 3.30 -0.68
CA ASP A 46 -8.11 2.99 0.07
C ASP A 46 -9.20 2.37 -0.81
N TYR A 47 -8.94 1.14 -1.27
CA TYR A 47 -9.80 0.42 -2.22
C TYR A 47 -9.92 -1.06 -1.84
N PRO A 48 -11.13 -1.66 -1.85
CA PRO A 48 -11.34 -3.01 -1.31
C PRO A 48 -11.02 -4.13 -2.30
N GLY A 49 -10.54 -3.79 -3.50
CA GLY A 49 -10.24 -4.73 -4.56
C GLY A 49 -8.81 -4.61 -5.08
N VAL A 50 -8.46 -5.44 -6.06
CA VAL A 50 -7.21 -5.29 -6.80
C VAL A 50 -7.41 -5.64 -8.27
N GLY A 51 -6.59 -5.11 -9.18
CA GLY A 51 -6.69 -5.46 -10.60
C GLY A 51 -6.49 -6.97 -10.85
N PRO A 52 -7.23 -7.59 -11.79
CA PRO A 52 -7.18 -9.04 -12.01
C PRO A 52 -5.79 -9.55 -12.45
N MET A 53 -5.00 -8.71 -13.13
CA MET A 53 -3.61 -9.03 -13.45
C MET A 53 -2.77 -9.21 -12.18
N HIS A 54 -2.90 -8.31 -11.19
CA HIS A 54 -2.20 -8.43 -9.90
C HIS A 54 -2.67 -9.64 -9.10
N ALA A 55 -3.97 -9.93 -9.09
CA ALA A 55 -4.51 -11.14 -8.46
C ALA A 55 -3.89 -12.42 -9.08
N ASN A 56 -3.69 -12.45 -10.39
CA ASN A 56 -3.01 -13.55 -11.07
C ASN A 56 -1.52 -13.64 -10.72
N LEU A 57 -0.81 -12.51 -10.68
CA LEU A 57 0.60 -12.47 -10.28
C LEU A 57 0.81 -12.96 -8.83
N TYR A 58 -0.10 -12.59 -7.92
CA TYR A 58 -0.12 -13.10 -6.55
C TYR A 58 -0.35 -14.60 -6.53
N LYS A 59 -1.41 -15.09 -7.20
CA LYS A 59 -1.78 -16.51 -7.23
C LYS A 59 -0.68 -17.41 -7.81
N THR A 60 0.03 -16.93 -8.83
CA THR A 60 1.10 -17.68 -9.50
C THR A 60 2.45 -17.60 -8.77
N GLY A 61 2.56 -16.75 -7.74
CA GLY A 61 3.84 -16.48 -7.07
C GLY A 61 4.83 -15.68 -7.92
N ARG A 62 4.40 -15.12 -9.06
CA ARG A 62 5.28 -14.34 -9.94
C ARG A 62 5.63 -12.97 -9.35
N ALA A 63 4.77 -12.43 -8.49
CA ALA A 63 5.04 -11.24 -7.70
C ALA A 63 4.70 -11.49 -6.22
N GLU A 64 5.50 -10.88 -5.35
CA GLU A 64 5.26 -10.85 -3.92
C GLU A 64 4.48 -9.59 -3.55
N PHE A 65 3.51 -9.74 -2.65
CA PHE A 65 2.66 -8.65 -2.19
C PHE A 65 2.84 -8.52 -0.68
N ILE A 66 3.38 -7.38 -0.26
CA ILE A 66 3.68 -7.07 1.13
C ILE A 66 2.72 -5.97 1.56
N ALA A 67 2.04 -6.17 2.68
CA ALA A 67 1.19 -5.16 3.28
C ALA A 67 2.03 -4.25 4.16
N ILE A 68 1.85 -2.95 3.99
CA ILE A 68 2.54 -1.91 4.74
C ILE A 68 1.49 -1.15 5.56
N THR A 69 1.81 -0.86 6.81
CA THR A 69 0.93 -0.12 7.71
C THR A 69 1.05 1.39 7.46
N ASP A 70 0.07 2.15 7.95
CA ASP A 70 0.12 3.61 7.85
C ASP A 70 1.37 4.19 8.53
N GLU A 71 1.74 3.66 9.69
CA GLU A 71 2.90 4.12 10.45
C GLU A 71 4.19 3.97 9.64
N GLU A 72 4.44 2.78 9.11
CA GLU A 72 5.61 2.49 8.28
C GLU A 72 5.65 3.33 7.00
N ALA A 73 4.49 3.53 6.35
CA ALA A 73 4.40 4.40 5.18
C ALA A 73 4.73 5.85 5.53
N MET A 74 4.19 6.38 6.64
CA MET A 74 4.44 7.75 7.06
C MET A 74 5.91 7.96 7.43
N GLU A 75 6.50 7.03 8.18
CA GLU A 75 7.92 7.07 8.56
C GLU A 75 8.84 7.00 7.34
N ALA A 76 8.58 6.07 6.42
CA ALA A 76 9.35 5.94 5.18
C ALA A 76 9.27 7.22 4.32
N GLY A 77 8.09 7.82 4.20
CA GLY A 77 7.90 9.07 3.45
C GLY A 77 8.66 10.25 4.07
N LEU A 78 8.64 10.35 5.40
CA LEU A 78 9.41 11.36 6.13
C LEU A 78 10.92 11.14 5.98
N MET A 79 11.39 9.88 5.99
CA MET A 79 12.81 9.57 5.77
C MET A 79 13.27 9.98 4.37
N VAL A 80 12.52 9.63 3.32
CA VAL A 80 12.84 10.05 1.95
C VAL A 80 12.89 11.58 1.84
N SER A 81 11.96 12.27 2.48
CA SER A 81 11.93 13.74 2.51
C SER A 81 13.18 14.34 3.18
N LYS A 82 13.64 13.74 4.28
CA LYS A 82 14.83 14.22 5.03
C LYS A 82 16.14 13.88 4.35
N LEU A 83 16.25 12.71 3.74
CA LEU A 83 17.50 12.20 3.16
C LEU A 83 17.71 12.72 1.75
N GLU A 84 16.65 12.75 0.93
CA GLU A 84 16.74 13.01 -0.51
C GLU A 84 16.09 14.34 -0.92
N GLY A 85 15.41 15.04 -0.01
CA GLY A 85 14.71 16.29 -0.32
C GLY A 85 13.49 16.11 -1.23
N ILE A 86 12.96 14.89 -1.31
CA ILE A 86 11.80 14.55 -2.13
C ILE A 86 10.63 14.26 -1.21
N ILE A 87 9.49 14.93 -1.40
CA ILE A 87 8.27 14.66 -0.66
C ILE A 87 7.42 13.68 -1.49
N PRO A 88 7.43 12.36 -1.20
CA PRO A 88 6.62 11.39 -1.92
C PRO A 88 5.14 11.52 -1.56
N ALA A 89 4.26 11.08 -2.47
CA ALA A 89 2.88 10.82 -2.11
C ALA A 89 2.81 9.71 -1.05
N ILE A 90 1.79 9.71 -0.19
CA ILE A 90 1.65 8.66 0.84
C ILE A 90 1.50 7.28 0.17
N GLU A 91 0.85 7.21 -1.01
CA GLU A 91 0.77 5.98 -1.82
C GLU A 91 2.18 5.45 -2.14
N THR A 92 3.07 6.34 -2.56
CA THR A 92 4.47 6.02 -2.90
C THR A 92 5.27 5.62 -1.67
N SER A 93 4.99 6.25 -0.52
CA SER A 93 5.72 5.97 0.71
C SER A 93 5.53 4.53 1.21
N HIS A 94 4.39 3.90 0.91
CA HIS A 94 4.20 2.46 1.13
C HIS A 94 5.26 1.62 0.40
N ALA A 95 5.65 2.01 -0.83
CA ALA A 95 6.68 1.29 -1.57
C ALA A 95 8.07 1.45 -0.94
N PHE A 96 8.37 2.61 -0.34
CA PHE A 96 9.65 2.85 0.32
C PHE A 96 9.82 2.10 1.64
N ALA A 97 8.72 1.76 2.32
CA ALA A 97 8.77 0.92 3.53
C ALA A 97 9.32 -0.50 3.28
N ILE A 98 9.52 -0.91 2.02
CA ILE A 98 10.07 -2.22 1.66
C ILE A 98 11.42 -2.54 2.31
N PHE A 99 12.24 -1.54 2.65
CA PHE A 99 13.57 -1.73 3.21
C PHE A 99 13.58 -2.29 4.64
N ASP A 100 12.44 -2.20 5.34
CA ASP A 100 12.25 -2.85 6.64
C ASP A 100 11.88 -4.33 6.50
N TYR A 101 11.32 -4.71 5.34
CA TYR A 101 10.82 -6.05 5.05
C TYR A 101 11.77 -6.90 4.21
N LYS A 102 12.58 -6.27 3.35
CA LYS A 102 13.57 -6.94 2.50
C LYS A 102 14.95 -6.34 2.69
N LYS A 103 15.93 -7.24 2.79
CA LYS A 103 17.35 -6.88 2.75
C LYS A 103 17.88 -7.12 1.35
N PHE A 104 18.53 -6.09 0.82
CA PHE A 104 19.21 -6.11 -0.46
C PHE A 104 20.72 -6.13 -0.20
N LYS A 105 21.47 -6.71 -1.13
CA LYS A 105 22.93 -6.65 -1.10
C LYS A 105 23.39 -5.28 -1.57
N GLU A 106 24.64 -4.94 -1.25
CA GLU A 106 25.24 -3.65 -1.64
C GLU A 106 25.27 -3.45 -3.17
N ASP A 107 25.33 -4.52 -3.94
CA ASP A 107 25.38 -4.52 -5.41
C ASP A 107 24.01 -4.76 -6.08
N ASP A 108 22.95 -4.95 -5.31
CA ASP A 108 21.60 -5.09 -5.87
C ASP A 108 21.10 -3.74 -6.42
N ILE A 109 20.63 -3.72 -7.66
CA ILE A 109 19.99 -2.55 -8.26
C ILE A 109 18.48 -2.64 -8.02
N VAL A 110 17.97 -1.80 -7.13
CA VAL A 110 16.54 -1.72 -6.81
C VAL A 110 15.90 -0.51 -7.49
N VAL A 111 14.83 -0.75 -8.24
CA VAL A 111 14.02 0.33 -8.84
C VAL A 111 12.72 0.46 -8.06
N ILE A 112 12.46 1.65 -7.52
CA ILE A 112 11.21 1.99 -6.84
C ILE A 112 10.42 2.93 -7.73
N ASN A 113 9.14 2.61 -7.95
CA ASN A 113 8.24 3.48 -8.69
C ASN A 113 7.76 4.63 -7.80
N LEU A 114 8.23 5.84 -8.07
CA LEU A 114 7.75 7.06 -7.43
C LEU A 114 6.45 7.51 -8.12
N SER A 115 5.34 6.88 -7.75
CA SER A 115 4.06 7.02 -8.45
C SER A 115 3.45 8.42 -8.40
N GLY A 116 3.81 9.24 -7.40
CA GLY A 116 3.34 10.60 -7.28
C GLY A 116 4.10 11.44 -6.26
N ARG A 117 3.99 12.75 -6.39
CA ARG A 117 4.51 13.74 -5.44
C ARG A 117 3.54 14.00 -4.29
N GLY A 118 4.06 14.35 -3.12
CA GLY A 118 3.31 14.49 -1.88
C GLY A 118 2.71 15.86 -1.61
N ASP A 119 2.69 16.80 -2.56
CA ASP A 119 2.08 18.12 -2.34
C ASP A 119 0.64 18.02 -1.85
N LYS A 120 -0.13 17.05 -2.37
CA LYS A 120 -1.53 16.80 -1.97
C LYS A 120 -1.65 16.27 -0.53
N ASP A 121 -0.61 15.65 -0.01
CA ASP A 121 -0.58 14.95 1.27
C ASP A 121 0.15 15.77 2.35
N LEU A 122 0.64 16.95 2.03
CA LEU A 122 1.51 17.73 2.92
C LEU A 122 0.83 18.06 4.25
N GLN A 123 -0.46 18.41 4.23
CA GLN A 123 -1.20 18.66 5.45
C GLN A 123 -1.30 17.40 6.32
N THR A 124 -1.54 16.23 5.70
CA THR A 124 -1.57 14.95 6.40
C THR A 124 -0.22 14.64 7.05
N TYR A 125 0.90 14.91 6.38
CA TYR A 125 2.23 14.79 6.98
C TYR A 125 2.41 15.72 8.19
N ILE A 126 2.04 16.99 8.06
CA ILE A 126 2.17 17.98 9.14
C ILE A 126 1.36 17.56 10.36
N ASP A 127 0.09 17.20 10.14
CA ASP A 127 -0.82 16.79 11.23
C ASP A 127 -0.36 15.49 11.88
N TYR A 128 0.09 14.51 11.10
CA TYR A 128 0.53 13.20 11.61
C TYR A 128 1.78 13.32 12.49
N PHE A 129 2.74 14.15 12.09
CA PHE A 129 4.02 14.31 12.78
C PHE A 129 4.06 15.49 13.76
N ASN A 130 2.99 16.28 13.86
CA ASN A 130 2.93 17.53 14.62
C ASN A 130 4.10 18.48 14.29
N LEU A 131 4.31 18.75 13.00
CA LEU A 131 5.39 19.61 12.48
C LEU A 131 5.07 21.10 12.54
#